data_AF-A0AA46C7L9-F1
#
_entry.id   AF-A0AA46C7L9-F1
#
_cell.length_a   1.000
_cell.length_b   1.000
_cell.length_c   1.000
_cell.angle_alpha   90.00
_cell.angle_beta   90.00
_cell.angle_gamma   90.00
#
_symmetry.space_group_name_H-M   'P 1'
#
loop_
_entity.id
_entity.type
_entity.pdbx_description
1 polymer ?
#
loop_
_entity_poly.entity_id
_entity_poly.type
_entity_poly.pdbx_seq_one_letter_code
_entity_poly.pdbx_strand_id
1 'polypeptide(L)'
;MQWRSKSCCPANFSTFVHVPKASPRALFAARLKQARELQGIPSQRALGVLMGLDKKLASSRVNRYENETSGIDLDGLGKLAETLGVPMAYLVAEDEATAEVVLALSELSRDERAQVVTLVKKKLEKK
;
A
#
# COMPACT_ATOMS: atom_id res chain seq x y z
N MET A 1 -19.10 11.86 -42.48
CA MET A 1 -20.15 11.96 -41.45
C MET A 1 -19.49 11.76 -40.10
N GLN A 2 -19.49 12.80 -39.28
CA GLN A 2 -18.92 12.80 -37.93
C GLN A 2 -19.85 12.03 -36.99
N TRP A 3 -19.35 11.02 -36.28
CA TRP A 3 -19.98 10.55 -35.05
C TRP A 3 -18.96 10.62 -33.93
N ARG A 4 -19.20 11.61 -33.06
CA ARG A 4 -18.55 11.82 -31.78
C ARG A 4 -19.05 10.78 -30.76
N SER A 5 -18.23 10.65 -29.72
CA SER A 5 -18.60 10.29 -28.35
C SER A 5 -18.74 8.79 -28.04
N LYS A 6 -17.79 8.30 -27.24
CA LYS A 6 -18.10 7.77 -25.91
C LYS A 6 -16.92 8.02 -24.98
N SER A 7 -17.11 9.00 -24.13
CA SER A 7 -16.35 9.26 -22.92
C SER A 7 -16.33 8.00 -22.05
N CYS A 8 -15.15 7.50 -21.72
CA CYS A 8 -14.96 6.65 -20.55
C CYS A 8 -13.98 7.37 -19.64
N CYS A 9 -14.55 7.93 -18.57
CA CYS A 9 -13.86 8.67 -17.52
C CYS A 9 -12.65 7.88 -16.97
N PRO A 10 -11.56 8.54 -16.56
CA PRO A 10 -10.63 7.90 -15.64
C PRO A 10 -11.35 7.70 -14.31
N ALA A 11 -11.21 6.52 -13.72
CA ALA A 11 -11.73 6.23 -12.40
C ALA A 11 -11.02 7.13 -11.37
N ASN A 12 -11.72 8.14 -10.87
CA ASN A 12 -11.31 8.89 -9.69
C ASN A 12 -11.44 7.98 -8.47
N PHE A 13 -10.46 7.11 -8.26
CA PHE A 13 -10.22 6.50 -6.96
C PHE A 13 -9.60 7.57 -6.07
N SER A 14 -10.46 8.35 -5.41
CA SER A 14 -10.01 9.17 -4.29
C SER A 14 -9.64 8.23 -3.14
N THR A 15 -8.37 7.85 -3.07
CA THR A 15 -7.78 6.98 -2.03
C THR A 15 -7.46 7.77 -0.76
N PHE A 16 -8.23 8.81 -0.44
CA PHE A 16 -7.98 9.63 0.74
C PHE A 16 -8.40 8.88 2.01
N VAL A 17 -7.58 7.91 2.41
CA VAL A 17 -7.66 7.30 3.74
C VAL A 17 -7.14 8.34 4.70
N HIS A 18 -8.04 8.89 5.52
CA HIS A 18 -7.62 9.68 6.67
C HIS A 18 -6.80 8.77 7.58
N VAL A 19 -5.50 9.02 7.65
CA VAL A 19 -4.61 8.37 8.60
C VAL A 19 -4.58 9.25 9.85
N PRO A 20 -5.32 8.92 10.93
CA PRO A 20 -5.23 9.67 12.16
C PRO A 20 -3.79 9.64 12.70
N LYS A 21 -3.40 10.58 13.58
CA LYS A 21 -2.18 10.46 14.41
C LYS A 21 -2.30 9.21 15.28
N ALA A 22 -1.94 8.06 14.73
CA ALA A 22 -2.33 6.77 15.25
C ALA A 22 -1.09 5.90 15.48
N SER A 23 -1.26 4.89 16.33
CA SER A 23 -0.16 3.99 16.70
C SER A 23 0.45 3.32 15.46
N PRO A 24 1.71 2.84 15.50
CA PRO A 24 2.29 2.08 14.39
C PRO A 24 1.41 0.90 13.94
N ARG A 25 0.63 0.31 14.85
CA ARG A 25 -0.33 -0.75 14.53
C ARG A 25 -1.51 -0.23 13.70
N ALA A 26 -2.02 0.95 14.02
CA ALA A 26 -3.08 1.61 13.27
C ALA A 26 -2.64 2.01 11.87
N LEU A 27 -1.43 2.57 11.75
CA LEU A 27 -0.80 2.87 10.46
C LEU A 27 -0.72 1.61 9.60
N PHE A 28 -0.18 0.53 10.19
CA PHE A 28 -0.08 -0.76 9.52
C PHE A 28 -1.44 -1.32 9.09
N ALA A 29 -2.42 -1.32 9.98
CA ALA A 29 -3.77 -1.79 9.70
C ALA A 29 -4.42 -1.03 8.52
N ALA A 30 -4.31 0.30 8.52
CA ALA A 30 -4.84 1.16 7.46
C ALA A 30 -4.14 0.88 6.12
N ARG A 31 -2.80 0.83 6.10
CA ARG A 31 -2.02 0.58 4.88
C ARG A 31 -2.19 -0.84 4.34
N LEU A 32 -2.34 -1.83 5.22
CA LEU A 32 -2.66 -3.21 4.82
C LEU A 32 -3.99 -3.27 4.09
N LYS A 33 -5.04 -2.65 4.66
CA LYS A 33 -6.36 -2.61 4.03
C LYS A 33 -6.29 -1.92 2.66
N GLN A 34 -5.60 -0.78 2.59
CA GLN A 34 -5.41 -0.03 1.34
C GLN A 34 -4.64 -0.85 0.30
N ALA A 35 -3.54 -1.50 0.66
CA ALA A 35 -2.78 -2.38 -0.24
C ALA A 35 -3.65 -3.52 -0.77
N ARG A 36 -4.44 -4.17 0.10
CA ARG A 36 -5.34 -5.25 -0.29
C ARG A 36 -6.36 -4.79 -1.34
N GLU A 37 -6.92 -3.60 -1.15
CA GLU A 37 -7.90 -3.00 -2.06
C GLU A 37 -7.27 -2.56 -3.38
N LEU A 38 -6.08 -1.95 -3.35
CA LEU A 38 -5.31 -1.57 -4.55
C LEU A 38 -4.96 -2.77 -5.43
N GLN A 39 -4.66 -3.92 -4.81
CA GLN A 39 -4.36 -5.17 -5.50
C GLN A 39 -5.61 -5.95 -5.93
N GLY A 40 -6.81 -5.41 -5.71
CA GLY A 40 -8.06 -6.06 -6.08
C GLY A 40 -8.36 -7.35 -5.31
N ILE A 41 -7.74 -7.55 -4.14
CA ILE A 41 -7.94 -8.76 -3.34
C ILE A 41 -9.29 -8.65 -2.61
N PRO A 42 -10.27 -9.52 -2.92
CA PRO A 42 -11.68 -9.26 -2.63
C PRO A 42 -12.04 -9.42 -1.14
N SER A 43 -11.20 -10.06 -0.34
CA SER A 43 -11.48 -10.26 1.10
C SER A 43 -10.21 -10.52 1.91
N GLN A 44 -10.30 -10.29 3.22
CA GLN A 44 -9.28 -10.68 4.19
C GLN A 44 -8.93 -12.17 4.12
N ARG A 45 -9.95 -13.03 3.91
CA ARG A 45 -9.75 -14.47 3.73
C ARG A 45 -8.89 -14.76 2.50
N ALA A 46 -9.18 -14.09 1.37
CA ALA A 46 -8.43 -14.27 0.14
C ALA A 46 -6.97 -13.87 0.33
N LEU A 47 -6.70 -12.72 0.98
CA LEU A 47 -5.34 -12.32 1.33
C LEU A 47 -4.64 -13.37 2.21
N GLY A 48 -5.29 -13.84 3.27
CA GLY A 48 -4.68 -14.82 4.16
C GLY A 48 -4.36 -16.14 3.46
N VAL A 49 -5.21 -16.59 2.53
CA VAL A 49 -4.92 -17.78 1.72
C VAL A 49 -3.75 -17.54 0.76
N LEU A 50 -3.66 -16.37 0.14
CA LEU A 50 -2.52 -15.98 -0.71
C LEU A 50 -1.21 -15.96 0.07
N MET A 51 -1.25 -15.55 1.35
CA MET A 51 -0.10 -15.61 2.26
C MET A 51 0.28 -17.03 2.71
N GLY A 52 -0.43 -18.07 2.25
CA GLY A 52 -0.20 -19.46 2.66
C GLY A 52 -0.77 -19.82 4.03
N LEU A 53 -1.69 -19.02 4.59
CA LEU A 53 -2.37 -19.37 5.84
C LEU A 53 -3.43 -20.45 5.60
N ASP A 54 -3.66 -21.29 6.62
CA ASP A 54 -4.75 -22.26 6.59
C ASP A 54 -6.10 -21.58 6.31
N LYS A 55 -6.90 -22.17 5.42
CA LYS A 55 -8.16 -21.60 4.92
C LYS A 55 -9.19 -21.31 6.02
N LYS A 56 -9.12 -22.00 7.17
CA LYS A 56 -9.99 -21.79 8.34
C LYS A 56 -9.50 -20.64 9.22
N LEU A 57 -8.19 -20.37 9.24
CA LEU A 57 -7.57 -19.33 10.06
C LEU A 57 -7.28 -18.02 9.29
N ALA A 58 -7.25 -18.08 7.96
CA ALA A 58 -6.87 -16.97 7.08
C ALA A 58 -7.64 -15.67 7.38
N SER A 59 -8.98 -15.73 7.45
CA SER A 59 -9.81 -14.55 7.75
C SER A 59 -9.53 -14.01 9.15
N SER A 60 -9.50 -14.88 10.17
CA SER A 60 -9.28 -14.46 11.55
C SER A 60 -7.92 -13.80 11.75
N ARG A 61 -6.85 -14.34 11.14
CA ARG A 61 -5.50 -13.77 11.23
C ARG A 61 -5.41 -12.41 10.55
N VAL A 62 -5.88 -12.28 9.31
CA VAL A 62 -5.85 -10.99 8.59
C VAL A 62 -6.76 -9.95 9.26
N ASN A 63 -7.93 -10.37 9.77
CA ASN A 63 -8.79 -9.49 10.56
C ASN A 63 -8.10 -8.95 11.82
N ARG A 64 -7.22 -9.74 12.45
CA ARG A 64 -6.47 -9.27 13.61
C ARG A 64 -5.43 -8.21 13.24
N TYR A 65 -4.83 -8.32 12.04
CA TYR A 65 -3.92 -7.32 11.50
C TYR A 65 -4.64 -6.02 11.14
N GLU A 66 -5.76 -6.10 10.40
CA GLU A 66 -6.54 -4.93 9.97
C GLU A 66 -7.29 -4.22 11.12
N ASN A 67 -7.42 -4.82 12.30
CA ASN A 67 -8.04 -4.20 13.48
C ASN A 67 -7.05 -3.97 14.64
N GLU A 68 -5.74 -3.96 14.38
CA GLU A 68 -4.68 -3.62 15.35
C GLU A 68 -4.54 -4.56 16.57
N THR A 69 -5.26 -5.68 16.57
CA THR A 69 -5.34 -6.60 17.74
C THR A 69 -4.13 -7.52 17.88
N SER A 70 -3.28 -7.66 16.86
CA SER A 70 -2.07 -8.48 16.91
C SER A 70 -0.95 -7.85 16.09
N GLY A 71 0.26 -7.89 16.64
CA GLY A 71 1.46 -7.52 15.89
C GLY A 71 1.84 -8.58 14.87
N ILE A 72 2.45 -8.13 13.77
CA ILE A 72 3.21 -8.96 12.85
C ILE A 72 4.69 -8.72 13.12
N ASP A 73 5.51 -9.76 13.01
CA ASP A 73 6.97 -9.61 13.04
C ASP A 73 7.48 -9.13 11.67
N LEU A 74 8.77 -8.80 11.58
CA LEU A 74 9.37 -8.28 10.34
C LEU A 74 9.35 -9.31 9.21
N ASP A 75 9.55 -10.59 9.53
CA ASP A 75 9.49 -11.68 8.54
C ASP A 75 8.08 -11.84 7.98
N GLY A 76 7.06 -11.78 8.84
CA GLY A 76 5.66 -11.78 8.42
C GLY A 76 5.30 -10.54 7.61
N LEU A 77 5.82 -9.37 7.99
CA LEU A 77 5.63 -8.12 7.25
C LEU A 77 6.22 -8.22 5.83
N GLY A 78 7.39 -8.85 5.70
CA GLY A 78 8.04 -9.10 4.40
C GLY A 78 7.20 -10.01 3.51
N LYS A 79 6.79 -11.17 4.03
CA LYS A 79 5.90 -12.10 3.30
C LYS A 79 4.59 -11.45 2.87
N LEU A 80 4.03 -10.60 3.73
CA LEU A 80 2.81 -9.86 3.44
C LEU A 80 3.03 -8.85 2.30
N ALA A 81 4.12 -8.09 2.35
CA ALA A 81 4.50 -7.14 1.31
C ALA A 81 4.71 -7.82 -0.06
N GLU A 82 5.42 -8.97 -0.07
CA GLU A 82 5.59 -9.81 -1.26
C GLU A 82 4.25 -10.31 -1.80
N THR A 83 3.37 -10.82 -0.93
CA THR A 83 2.04 -11.31 -1.30
C THR A 83 1.18 -10.20 -1.92
N LEU A 84 1.34 -8.96 -1.43
CA LEU A 84 0.64 -7.77 -1.91
C LEU A 84 1.34 -7.09 -3.08
N GLY A 85 2.54 -7.52 -3.48
CA GLY A 85 3.29 -6.86 -4.55
C GLY A 85 3.60 -5.39 -4.27
N VAL A 86 3.76 -5.00 -3.00
CA VAL A 86 4.10 -3.62 -2.59
C VAL A 86 5.40 -3.61 -1.80
N PRO A 87 6.16 -2.50 -1.77
CA PRO A 87 7.31 -2.37 -0.89
C PRO A 87 6.89 -2.49 0.58
N MET A 88 7.71 -3.17 1.39
CA MET A 88 7.46 -3.28 2.84
C MET A 88 7.25 -1.91 3.51
N ALA A 89 7.98 -0.88 3.07
CA ALA A 89 7.86 0.49 3.57
C ALA A 89 6.46 1.09 3.35
N TYR A 90 5.72 0.64 2.33
CA TYR A 90 4.35 1.10 2.07
C TYR A 90 3.41 0.72 3.23
N LEU A 91 3.60 -0.48 3.79
CA LEU A 91 2.76 -1.01 4.86
C LEU A 91 2.89 -0.22 6.17
N VAL A 92 3.85 0.68 6.28
CA VAL A 92 4.06 1.52 7.47
C VAL A 92 4.25 3.00 7.12
N ALA A 93 3.85 3.42 5.92
CA ALA A 93 3.97 4.81 5.47
C ALA A 93 3.05 5.73 6.29
N GLU A 94 3.64 6.80 6.86
CA GLU A 94 3.00 7.68 7.83
C GLU A 94 1.86 8.53 7.24
N ASP A 95 1.99 8.94 5.98
CA ASP A 95 1.02 9.77 5.28
C ASP A 95 0.92 9.38 3.81
N GLU A 96 -0.13 9.87 3.13
CA GLU A 96 -0.43 9.51 1.75
C GLU A 96 0.69 9.90 0.79
N ALA A 97 1.31 11.07 0.99
CA ALA A 97 2.41 11.52 0.13
C ALA A 97 3.60 10.55 0.22
N THR A 98 3.93 10.08 1.42
CA THR A 98 4.99 9.09 1.65
C THR A 98 4.62 7.75 1.02
N ALA A 99 3.37 7.31 1.18
CA ALA A 99 2.87 6.06 0.63
C ALA A 99 2.93 6.06 -0.91
N GLU A 100 2.47 7.15 -1.54
CA GLU A 100 2.51 7.37 -2.99
C GLU A 100 3.95 7.38 -3.51
N VAL A 101 4.86 8.10 -2.83
CA VAL A 101 6.28 8.13 -3.23
C VAL A 101 6.89 6.73 -3.13
N VAL A 102 6.62 5.98 -2.06
CA VAL A 102 7.16 4.62 -1.89
C VAL A 102 6.68 3.68 -3.00
N LEU A 103 5.40 3.74 -3.38
CA LEU A 103 4.89 2.98 -4.52
C LEU A 103 5.49 3.46 -5.85
N ALA A 104 5.53 4.77 -6.10
CA ALA A 104 6.10 5.29 -7.34
C ALA A 104 7.57 4.87 -7.49
N LEU A 105 8.34 4.92 -6.41
CA LEU A 105 9.72 4.45 -6.41
C LEU A 105 9.84 2.96 -6.72
N SER A 106 8.85 2.09 -6.40
CA SER A 106 8.93 0.66 -6.70
C SER A 106 8.97 0.35 -8.19
N GLU A 107 8.29 1.18 -8.98
CA GLU A 107 8.20 1.05 -10.44
C GLU A 107 9.42 1.63 -11.19
N LEU A 108 10.23 2.43 -10.51
CA LEU A 108 11.40 3.07 -11.11
C LEU A 108 12.64 2.18 -11.09
N SER A 109 13.46 2.30 -12.13
CA SER A 109 14.80 1.74 -12.19
C SER A 109 15.72 2.38 -11.14
N ARG A 110 16.85 1.72 -10.87
CA ARG A 110 17.84 2.22 -9.90
C ARG A 110 18.33 3.64 -10.22
N ASP A 111 18.53 3.94 -11.50
CA ASP A 111 19.05 5.23 -11.95
C ASP A 111 17.99 6.33 -11.81
N GLU A 112 16.74 6.04 -12.16
CA GLU A 112 15.61 6.96 -11.96
C GLU A 112 15.38 7.26 -10.48
N ARG A 113 15.48 6.25 -9.60
CA ARG A 113 15.41 6.45 -8.15
C ARG A 113 16.51 7.41 -7.67
N ALA A 114 17.74 7.26 -8.16
CA ALA A 114 18.84 8.16 -7.81
C ALA A 114 18.60 9.60 -8.29
N GLN A 115 17.99 9.77 -9.46
CA GLN A 115 17.58 11.09 -9.97
C GLN A 115 16.51 11.73 -9.08
N VAL A 116 15.47 10.97 -8.68
CA VAL A 116 14.44 11.46 -7.75
C VAL A 116 15.05 11.91 -6.42
N VAL A 117 15.96 11.12 -5.84
CA VAL A 117 16.66 11.50 -4.60
C VAL A 117 17.44 12.80 -4.79
N THR A 118 18.12 12.97 -5.92
CA THR A 118 18.87 14.19 -6.24
C THR A 118 17.96 15.40 -6.37
N LEU A 119 16.80 15.25 -7.04
CA LEU A 119 15.80 16.31 -7.19
C LEU A 119 15.23 16.76 -5.84
N VAL A 120 14.90 15.80 -4.96
CA VAL A 120 14.39 16.10 -3.61
C VAL A 120 15.46 16.84 -2.79
N LYS A 121 16.71 16.38 -2.79
CA LYS A 121 17.82 17.05 -2.10
C LYS A 121 18.02 18.49 -2.59
N LYS A 122 18.02 18.70 -3.90
CA LYS A 122 18.15 20.03 -4.51
C LYS A 122 17.00 20.97 -4.14
N LYS A 123 15.79 20.45 -3.92
CA LYS A 123 14.66 21.24 -3.41
C LYS A 123 14.87 21.69 -1.96
N LEU A 124 15.53 20.87 -1.14
CA LEU A 124 15.81 21.18 0.27
C LEU A 124 16.91 22.24 0.43
N GLU A 125 17.93 22.23 -0.44
CA GLU A 125 19.02 23.22 -0.43
C GLU A 125 18.61 24.63 -0.85
N LYS A 126 17.47 24.76 -1.54
CA LYS A 126 16.92 26.04 -2.02
C LYS A 126 15.93 26.68 -1.05
N LYS A 127 15.80 26.11 0.15
CA LYS A 127 14.87 26.52 1.19
C LYS A 127 15.64 27.24 2.30
#